data_AF-A0A960TSW0-F1
#
_entry.id   AF-A0A960TSW0-F1
#
_cell.length_a   1.000
_cell.length_b   1.000
_cell.length_c   1.000
_cell.angle_alpha   90.00
_cell.angle_beta   90.00
_cell.angle_gamma   90.00
#
_symmetry.space_group_name_H-M   'P 1'
#
loop_
_entity.id
_entity.type
_entity.pdbx_description
1 polymer ?
#
loop_
_entity_poly.entity_id
_entity_poly.type
_entity_poly.pdbx_seq_one_letter_code
_entity_poly.pdbx_strand_id
1 'polypeptide(L)' 'MKILVIGSGARERALAHALSKDHEVVVTATTTPKEALRQAEAGKFDLTVVGPEAPLEAGIADLFAERGLKL' A
#
# COMPACT_ATOMS: atom_id res chain seq x y z
N MET A 1 -2.74 -8.75 -11.00
CA MET A 1 -3.09 -8.34 -9.62
C MET A 1 -3.01 -6.84 -9.54
N LYS A 2 -3.84 -6.23 -8.71
CA LYS A 2 -3.86 -4.79 -8.47
C LYS A 2 -3.13 -4.49 -7.16
N ILE A 3 -2.03 -3.76 -7.24
CA ILE A 3 -1.13 -3.51 -6.11
C ILE A 3 -1.20 -2.03 -5.72
N LEU A 4 -1.40 -1.76 -4.43
CA LEU A 4 -1.29 -0.42 -3.86
C LEU A 4 0.11 -0.25 -3.26
N VAL A 5 0.84 0.79 -3.63
CA VAL A 5 2.12 1.14 -3.03
C VAL A 5 1.96 2.45 -2.26
N ILE A 6 2.26 2.42 -0.97
CA ILE A 6 2.14 3.56 -0.07
C ILE A 6 3.50 4.18 0.15
N GLY A 7 3.60 5.46 -0.15
CA GLY A 7 4.76 6.31 0.03
C GLY A 7 5.12 7.09 -1.23
N SER A 8 5.83 8.20 -1.03
CA SER A 8 6.23 9.13 -2.10
C SER A 8 7.74 9.11 -2.39
N GLY A 9 8.49 8.24 -1.72
CA GLY A 9 9.94 8.17 -1.81
C GLY A 9 10.46 7.46 -3.06
N ALA A 10 11.78 7.55 -3.26
CA ALA A 10 12.44 6.93 -4.40
C ALA A 10 12.32 5.39 -4.41
N ARG A 11 12.35 4.76 -3.22
CA ARG A 11 12.20 3.32 -3.08
C ARG A 11 10.82 2.86 -3.55
N GLU A 12 9.76 3.56 -3.17
CA GLU A 12 8.40 3.22 -3.54
C GLU A 12 8.18 3.38 -5.05
N ARG A 13 8.78 4.41 -5.67
CA ARG A 13 8.77 4.56 -7.13
C ARG A 13 9.55 3.45 -7.85
N ALA A 14 10.69 3.03 -7.32
CA ALA A 14 11.46 1.93 -7.88
C ALA A 14 10.69 0.61 -7.79
N LEU A 15 10.06 0.32 -6.64
CA LEU A 15 9.19 -0.84 -6.45
C LEU A 15 8.00 -0.79 -7.41
N ALA A 16 7.33 0.35 -7.53
CA ALA A 16 6.20 0.51 -8.43
C ALA A 16 6.60 0.27 -9.89
N HIS A 17 7.76 0.78 -10.32
CA HIS A 17 8.29 0.55 -11.66
C HIS A 17 8.63 -0.94 -11.92
N ALA A 18 9.18 -1.63 -10.92
CA ALA A 18 9.50 -3.05 -11.03
C ALA A 18 8.22 -3.90 -11.13
N LEU A 19 7.21 -3.60 -10.30
CA LEU A 19 5.95 -4.34 -10.24
C LEU A 19 5.02 -4.03 -11.42
N SER A 20 5.09 -2.84 -12.00
CA SER A 20 4.24 -2.42 -13.13
C SER A 20 4.50 -3.17 -14.43
N LYS A 21 5.52 -4.05 -14.47
CA LYS A 21 5.80 -4.90 -15.64
C LYS A 21 4.69 -5.94 -15.87
N ASP A 22 4.17 -6.51 -14.79
CA ASP A 22 3.23 -7.64 -14.83
C ASP A 22 1.91 -7.35 -14.09
N HIS A 23 1.83 -6.20 -13.39
CA HIS A 23 0.73 -5.87 -12.48
C HIS A 23 0.23 -4.45 -12.68
N GLU A 24 -1.04 -4.21 -12.34
CA GLU A 24 -1.57 -2.86 -12.24
C GLU A 24 -1.14 -2.27 -10.90
N VAL A 25 -0.33 -1.22 -10.92
CA VAL A 25 0.24 -0.62 -9.70
C VAL A 25 -0.25 0.81 -9.54
N VAL A 26 -0.78 1.12 -8.36
CA VAL A 26 -1.18 2.48 -7.97
C VAL A 26 -0.30 2.94 -6.81
N VAL A 27 0.28 4.12 -6.95
CA VAL A 27 1.12 4.73 -5.89
C VAL A 27 0.36 5.86 -5.22
N THR A 28 0.37 5.89 -3.89
CA THR A 28 -0.28 6.92 -3.07
C THR A 28 0.67 7.47 -2.03
N ALA A 29 0.59 8.77 -1.74
CA ALA A 29 1.43 9.44 -0.75
C ALA A 29 0.80 9.46 0.66
N THR A 30 -0.25 8.66 0.91
CA THR A 30 -0.90 8.63 2.22
C THR A 30 0.07 8.15 3.31
N THR A 31 -0.01 8.77 4.48
CA THR A 31 0.85 8.47 5.64
C THR A 31 0.05 7.94 6.83
N THR A 32 -1.28 7.78 6.69
CA THR A 32 -2.14 7.32 7.78
C THR A 32 -2.71 5.93 7.50
N PRO A 33 -2.72 5.02 8.49
CA PRO A 33 -3.27 3.67 8.32
C PRO A 33 -4.74 3.64 7.87
N LYS A 34 -5.57 4.55 8.38
CA LYS A 34 -7.00 4.59 8.06
C LYS A 34 -7.28 4.98 6.61
N GLU A 35 -6.53 5.95 6.09
CA GLU A 35 -6.68 6.37 4.70
C GLU A 35 -6.11 5.30 3.74
N ALA A 36 -4.98 4.68 4.11
CA ALA A 36 -4.43 3.52 3.40
C ALA A 36 -5.46 2.40 3.27
N LEU A 37 -6.12 2.05 4.38
CA LEU A 37 -7.16 1.03 4.41
C LEU A 37 -8.35 1.40 3.50
N ARG A 38 -8.85 2.64 3.61
CA ARG A 38 -9.96 3.12 2.78
C ARG A 38 -9.63 2.99 1.29
N GLN A 39 -8.41 3.35 0.90
CA GLN A 39 -7.97 3.24 -0.49
C GLN A 39 -7.84 1.78 -0.93
N ALA A 40 -7.28 0.92 -0.08
CA ALA A 40 -7.16 -0.52 -0.32
C ALA A 40 -8.54 -1.17 -0.58
N GLU A 41 -9.53 -0.84 0.26
CA GLU A 41 -10.92 -1.34 0.15
C GLU A 41 -11.63 -0.77 -1.08
N ALA A 42 -11.62 0.55 -1.27
CA ALA A 42 -12.32 1.21 -2.37
C ALA A 42 -11.78 0.79 -3.74
N GLY A 43 -10.46 0.62 -3.84
CA GLY A 43 -9.80 0.23 -5.08
C GLY A 43 -9.77 -1.28 -5.33
N LYS A 44 -10.22 -2.10 -4.37
CA LYS A 44 -10.16 -3.56 -4.38
C LYS A 44 -8.77 -4.09 -4.72
N PHE A 45 -7.77 -3.64 -3.97
CA PHE A 45 -6.38 -4.04 -4.18
C PHE A 45 -6.11 -5.44 -3.60
N ASP A 46 -5.33 -6.23 -4.33
CA ASP A 46 -4.95 -7.60 -3.96
C ASP A 46 -3.79 -7.63 -2.96
N LEU A 47 -2.94 -6.59 -2.99
CA LEU A 47 -1.74 -6.44 -2.16
C LEU A 47 -1.45 -4.95 -1.90
N THR A 48 -1.03 -4.62 -0.68
CA THR A 48 -0.61 -3.26 -0.30
C THR A 48 0.81 -3.23 0.22
N VAL A 49 1.74 -2.62 -0.52
CA VAL A 49 3.13 -2.45 -0.10
C VAL A 49 3.28 -1.12 0.63
N VAL A 50 3.76 -1.15 1.88
CA VAL A 50 4.01 0.06 2.68
C VAL A 50 5.49 0.37 2.71
N GLY A 51 5.85 1.55 2.19
CA GLY A 51 7.21 2.06 2.27
C GLY A 51 7.51 2.78 3.59
N PRO A 52 6.85 3.91 3.89
CA PRO A 52 7.16 4.73 5.04
C PRO A 52 7.06 3.96 6.37
N GLU A 53 7.91 4.32 7.33
CA GLU A 53 7.93 3.69 8.66
C GLU A 53 6.77 4.16 9.55
N ALA A 54 6.35 5.42 9.43
CA ALA A 54 5.30 5.98 10.29
C ALA A 54 3.94 5.22 10.24
N PRO A 55 3.40 4.79 9.07
CA PRO A 55 2.21 3.94 9.03
C PRO A 55 2.42 2.57 9.68
N LEU A 56 3.64 2.00 9.57
CA LEU A 56 3.98 0.71 10.17
C LEU A 56 3.97 0.79 11.70
N GLU A 57 4.63 1.81 12.26
CA GLU A 57 4.60 2.08 13.70
C GLU A 57 3.19 2.39 14.22
N ALA A 58 2.35 2.97 13.38
CA ALA A 58 0.95 3.26 13.70
C ALA A 58 0.02 2.03 13.59
N GLY A 59 0.53 0.82 13.39
CA GLY A 59 -0.24 -0.42 13.39
C GLY A 59 -1.04 -0.69 12.12
N ILE A 60 -0.57 -0.19 10.96
CA ILE A 60 -1.23 -0.47 9.66
C ILE A 60 -1.32 -1.97 9.35
N ALA A 61 -0.30 -2.76 9.75
CA ALA A 61 -0.27 -4.20 9.48
C ALA A 61 -1.42 -4.92 10.21
N ASP A 62 -1.61 -4.64 11.50
CA ASP A 62 -2.70 -5.19 12.30
C ASP A 62 -4.06 -4.78 11.73
N LEU A 63 -4.22 -3.50 11.38
CA LEU A 63 -5.43 -2.97 10.78
C LEU A 63 -5.81 -3.66 9.46
N PHE A 64 -4.82 -3.97 8.62
CA PHE A 64 -5.04 -4.69 7.36
C PHE A 64 -5.40 -6.15 7.61
N ALA A 65 -4.72 -6.81 8.57
CA ALA A 65 -5.00 -8.18 8.94
C ALA A 65 -6.42 -8.36 9.50
N GLU A 66 -6.89 -7.45 10.37
CA GLU A 66 -8.26 -7.44 10.90
C GLU A 66 -9.33 -7.36 9.80
N ARG A 67 -8.98 -6.76 8.66
CA ARG A 67 -9.87 -6.59 7.49
C ARG A 67 -9.69 -7.67 6.43
N GLY A 68 -8.82 -8.65 6.68
CA GLY A 68 -8.51 -9.73 5.73
C GLY A 68 -7.81 -9.23 4.46
N LEU A 69 -7.17 -8.07 4.50
CA LEU A 69 -6.40 -7.51 3.39
C LEU A 69 -4.93 -7.94 3.48
N LYS A 70 -4.28 -8.07 2.33
CA LYS A 70 -2.86 -8.42 2.26
C LYS A 70 -1.99 -7.17 2.24
N LEU A 71 -0.99 -7.16 3.12
CA LEU A 71 0.07 -6.16 3.25
C LEU A 71 1.41 -6.80 2.89
#